data_AF-A0A3B1ASD7-F1
#
_entry.id   AF-A0A3B1ASD7-F1
#
_cell.length_a   1.000
_cell.length_b   1.000
_cell.length_c   1.000
_cell.angle_alpha   90.00
_cell.angle_beta   90.00
_cell.angle_gamma   90.00
#
_symmetry.space_group_name_H-M   'P 1'
#
loop_
_entity.id
_entity.type
_entity.pdbx_description
1 polymer ?
#
loop_
_entity_poly.entity_id
_entity_poly.type
_entity_poly.pdbx_seq_one_letter_code
_entity_poly.pdbx_strand_id
1 'polypeptide(L)' 'PGKATIILERGATTVVIKGVPADVCENCGEYYLSEEMTDRVMAMAEEAVAHGAEIEVLRFAA' A
#
# COMPACT_ATOMS: atom_id res chain seq x y z
N PRO A 1 16.36 3.16 1.58
CA PRO A 1 15.67 2.02 0.94
C PRO A 1 15.25 0.93 1.92
N GLY A 2 13.94 0.66 1.98
CA GLY A 2 13.32 -0.36 2.81
C GLY A 2 12.03 -0.88 2.20
N LYS A 3 11.22 -1.56 3.02
CA LYS A 3 9.87 -2.01 2.64
C LYS A 3 8.89 -1.62 3.73
N ALA A 4 7.68 -1.24 3.31
CA ALA A 4 6.58 -0.92 4.19
C ALA A 4 5.39 -1.86 3.95
N THR A 5 4.48 -1.87 4.93
CA THR A 5 3.11 -2.37 4.72
C THR A 5 2.21 -1.16 4.65
N ILE A 6 1.50 -1.03 3.54
CA ILE A 6 0.57 0.07 3.30
C ILE A 6 -0.84 -0.43 3.59
N ILE A 7 -1.58 0.32 4.40
CA ILE A 7 -2.97 0.04 4.70
C ILE A 7 -3.77 1.22 4.18
N LEU A 8 -4.70 0.95 3.27
CA LEU A 8 -5.59 1.95 2.68
C LEU A 8 -7.04 1.55 2.99
N GLU A 9 -7.86 2.54 3.31
CA GLU A 9 -9.27 2.33 3.64
C GLU A 9 -10.15 3.28 2.82
N ARG A 10 -11.25 2.75 2.29
CA ARG A 10 -12.30 3.54 1.64
C ARG A 10 -13.66 2.89 1.85
N GLY A 11 -14.54 3.60 2.54
CA GLY A 11 -15.88 3.06 2.85
C GLY A 11 -15.75 1.78 3.68
N ALA A 12 -16.25 0.66 3.16
CA ALA A 12 -16.17 -0.65 3.81
C ALA A 12 -14.94 -1.48 3.38
N THR A 13 -14.12 -0.97 2.46
CA THR A 13 -12.96 -1.69 1.92
C THR A 13 -11.69 -1.32 2.66
N THR A 14 -10.98 -2.31 3.20
CA THR A 14 -9.62 -2.20 3.75
C THR A 14 -8.65 -3.03 2.91
N VAL A 15 -7.57 -2.42 2.42
CA VAL A 15 -6.55 -3.07 1.60
C VAL A 15 -5.21 -3.02 2.31
N VAL A 16 -4.59 -4.17 2.52
CA VAL A 16 -3.27 -4.30 3.14
C VAL A 16 -2.27 -4.78 2.10
N ILE A 17 -1.34 -3.91 1.69
CA ILE A 17 -0.33 -4.20 0.68
C ILE A 17 1.02 -4.38 1.38
N LYS A 18 1.51 -5.61 1.43
CA LYS A 18 2.75 -5.97 2.13
C LYS A 18 3.96 -5.90 1.21
N GLY A 19 5.06 -5.36 1.72
CA GLY A 19 6.37 -5.43 1.06
C GLY A 19 6.58 -4.37 -0.02
N VAL A 20 5.86 -3.25 0.06
CA VAL A 20 5.96 -2.12 -0.86
C VAL A 20 7.32 -1.46 -0.68
N PRO A 21 8.14 -1.30 -1.74
CA PRO A 21 9.37 -0.51 -1.70
C PRO A 21 9.09 0.92 -1.22
N ALA A 22 9.86 1.37 -0.24
CA ALA A 22 9.70 2.70 0.35
C ALA A 22 11.05 3.23 0.84
N ASP A 23 11.16 4.53 1.02
CA ASP A 23 12.22 5.11 1.82
C ASP A 23 11.79 5.12 3.28
N VAL A 24 12.60 4.50 4.13
CA VAL A 24 12.30 4.35 5.56
C VAL A 24 13.33 5.16 6.34
N CYS A 25 12.86 6.06 7.20
CA CYS A 25 13.71 6.83 8.08
C CYS A 25 14.38 5.91 9.11
N GLU A 26 15.71 5.88 9.14
CA GLU A 26 16.47 5.00 10.05
C GLU A 26 16.30 5.37 11.53
N ASN A 27 15.92 6.62 11.82
CA ASN A 27 15.78 7.10 13.20
C ASN A 27 14.39 6.87 13.81
N CYS A 28 13.31 7.03 13.03
CA CYS A 28 11.93 6.91 13.54
C CYS A 28 11.09 5.81 12.89
N GLY A 29 11.53 5.21 11.78
CA GLY A 29 10.80 4.16 11.08
C GLY A 29 9.66 4.65 10.18
N GLU A 30 9.43 5.96 10.08
CA GLU A 30 8.45 6.54 9.16
C GLU A 30 8.81 6.19 7.72
N TYR A 31 7.81 5.82 6.91
CA TYR A 31 8.01 5.48 5.51
C TYR A 31 7.52 6.59 4.59
N TYR A 32 8.21 6.76 3.48
CA TYR A 32 7.85 7.69 2.41
C TYR A 32 7.80 6.92 1.10
N LEU A 33 6.74 7.15 0.34
CA LEU A 33 6.59 6.61 -1.01
C LEU A 33 6.97 7.69 -2.01
N SER A 34 7.62 7.30 -3.11
CA SER A 34 7.73 8.17 -4.28
C SER A 34 6.34 8.39 -4.89
N GLU A 35 6.22 9.38 -5.77
CA GLU A 35 5.00 9.60 -6.57
C GLU A 35 4.60 8.32 -7.33
N GLU A 36 5.55 7.70 -8.04
CA GLU A 36 5.32 6.45 -8.76
C GLU A 36 4.81 5.32 -7.84
N MET A 37 5.39 5.18 -6.65
CA MET A 37 4.98 4.14 -5.71
C MET A 37 3.61 4.42 -5.11
N THR A 38 3.30 5.70 -4.86
CA THR A 38 1.97 6.15 -4.43
C THR A 38 0.93 5.77 -5.48
N ASP A 39 1.18 6.08 -6.75
CA ASP A 39 0.25 5.75 -7.84
C ASP A 39 -0.03 4.24 -7.94
N ARG A 40 1.02 3.42 -7.80
CA ARG A 40 0.88 1.95 -7.84
C ARG A 40 0.04 1.41 -6.70
N VAL A 41 0.28 1.83 -5.45
CA VAL A 41 -0.51 1.34 -4.31
C VAL A 41 -1.95 1.83 -4.34
N MET A 42 -2.17 3.05 -4.86
CA MET A 42 -3.50 3.58 -5.08
C MET A 42 -4.25 2.79 -6.14
N ALA A 43 -3.62 2.44 -7.27
CA ALA A 43 -4.23 1.60 -8.30
C ALA A 43 -4.67 0.23 -7.75
N MET A 44 -3.81 -0.43 -6.96
CA MET A 44 -4.16 -1.70 -6.29
C MET A 44 -5.36 -1.55 -5.34
N ALA A 45 -5.46 -0.42 -4.63
CA ALA A 45 -6.60 -0.17 -3.75
C ALA A 45 -7.89 0.11 -4.53
N GLU A 46 -7.83 0.83 -5.66
CA GLU A 46 -8.98 1.04 -6.54
C GLU A 46 -9.51 -0.28 -7.13
N GLU A 47 -8.62 -1.21 -7.49
CA GLU A 47 -9.02 -2.54 -7.96
C GLU A 47 -9.78 -3.32 -6.87
N ALA A 48 -9.29 -3.31 -5.62
CA ALA A 48 -9.98 -3.95 -4.50
C ALA A 48 -11.38 -3.36 -4.24
N VAL A 49 -11.51 -2.03 -4.35
CA VAL A 49 -12.80 -1.34 -4.27
C VAL A 49 -13.71 -1.76 -5.43
N ALA A 50 -13.20 -1.84 -6.66
CA ALA A 50 -13.96 -2.26 -7.83
C ALA A 50 -14.46 -3.71 -7.72
N HIS A 51 -13.72 -4.59 -7.05
CA HIS A 51 -14.12 -5.96 -6.76
C HIS A 51 -15.13 -6.07 -5.59
N GLY A 52 -15.39 -4.97 -4.88
CA GLY A 52 -16.27 -4.95 -3.72
C GLY A 52 -15.69 -5.69 -2.51
N ALA A 53 -14.36 -5.75 -2.39
CA ALA A 53 -13.71 -6.41 -1.26
C ALA A 53 -14.00 -5.66 0.06
N GLU A 54 -14.33 -6.39 1.12
CA GLU A 54 -14.37 -5.81 2.48
C GLU A 54 -12.96 -5.73 3.06
N ILE A 55 -12.19 -6.82 2.94
CA ILE A 55 -10.77 -6.87 3.34
C ILE A 55 -9.98 -7.62 2.27
N GLU A 56 -8.89 -7.03 1.79
CA GLU A 56 -7.96 -7.66 0.86
C GLU A 56 -6.51 -7.53 1.33
N VAL A 57 -5.74 -8.63 1.26
CA VAL A 57 -4.34 -8.67 1.67
C VAL A 57 -3.48 -9.06 0.47
N LEU A 58 -2.73 -8.08 -0.04
CA LEU A 58 -1.87 -8.20 -1.21
C LEU A 58 -0.39 -8.25 -0.79
N ARG A 59 0.43 -8.85 -1.64
CA ARG A 59 1.88 -8.73 -1.57
C ARG A 59 2.38 -7.98 -2.80
N PHE A 60 3.18 -6.96 -2.58
CA PHE A 60 3.78 -6.21 -3.68
C PHE A 60 4.78 -7.11 -4.42
N ALA A 61 4.44 -7.48 -5.65
CA ALA A 61 5.32 -8.15 -6.59
C ALA A 61 5.70 -7.11 -7.65
N ALA A 62 7.01 -6.82 -7.75
CA ALA A 62 7.56 -5.89 -8.73
C ALA A 62 7.65 -6.54 -10.11
#